data_AF-A0A842KPC6-F1
#
_entry.id   AF-A0A842KPC6-F1
#
_cell.length_a   1.000
_cell.length_b   1.000
_cell.length_c   1.000
_cell.angle_alpha   90.00
_cell.angle_beta   90.00
_cell.angle_gamma   90.00
#
_symmetry.space_group_name_H-M   'P 1'
#
loop_
_entity.id
_entity.type
_entity.pdbx_description
1 polymer ?
#
loop_
_entity_poly.entity_id
_entity_poly.type
_entity_poly.pdbx_seq_one_letter_code
_entity_poly.pdbx_strand_id
1 'polypeptide(L)'
;MKESAWELVDAFFDKYNLVDHHLESYNDFVNNRIQEIIDSSEPIEFEEGKYRVETGALKIEKPFIKEADGSTTKIFPMEARLRNLTYSAHMILEMRLLKEGAPEPDFEKVYIGELPVMLKSEICHLHGLKESELIEKGEDPRDPGGYFIVNGSERSLVTTEEIAPNKIILERIGEIEENRARAVVTSIKSGFRARISVEYKKPRRKGVYLRISFPYVPGEIPLVILLRALGLATDEEIITSISDDLNYQMVAIDDIEVSSDKLKIDYEKLEEMEEEERREYLVLSAIKYIGNRVAKGMTEDYRIRRAEDVIDRYLLPHIGTEPEKRIDKAIYLAEMTEMLLEVIFGEREPHDKDHYTNKRLRVSGDLMEDLFRVAFTSLTRDMTYQLERSLARGKEPSVKQAVRSDVLTENIKHAIATGNWVGGRAGISQLLDRTSYMGTLSHLRRVVSPLSRSQPHF
;
A
#
# COMPACT_ATOMS: atom_id res chain seq x y z
N MET A 1 37.25 26.14 -15.92
CA MET A 1 36.50 25.04 -15.28
C MET A 1 35.25 25.50 -14.53
N LYS A 2 35.20 26.68 -13.88
CA LYS A 2 33.98 27.13 -13.18
C LYS A 2 32.86 27.64 -14.09
N GLU A 3 33.16 28.33 -15.20
CA GLU A 3 32.13 28.84 -16.13
C GLU A 3 31.42 27.70 -16.90
N SER A 4 32.18 26.74 -17.42
CA SER A 4 31.65 25.55 -18.10
C SER A 4 30.76 24.65 -17.22
N ALA A 5 30.87 24.75 -15.89
CA ALA A 5 29.99 24.02 -14.98
C ALA A 5 28.59 24.65 -14.87
N TRP A 6 28.47 25.98 -15.02
CA TRP A 6 27.18 26.66 -15.01
C TRP A 6 26.40 26.41 -16.29
N GLU A 7 27.08 26.32 -17.44
CA GLU A 7 26.42 25.91 -18.71
C GLU A 7 25.73 24.54 -18.60
N LEU A 8 26.29 23.61 -17.82
CA LEU A 8 25.66 22.31 -17.55
C LEU A 8 24.43 22.43 -16.64
N VAL A 9 24.47 23.35 -15.68
CA VAL A 9 23.33 23.62 -14.78
C VAL A 9 22.20 24.30 -15.56
N ASP A 10 22.53 25.27 -16.42
CA ASP A 10 21.57 25.95 -17.28
C ASP A 10 20.95 24.96 -18.26
N ALA A 11 21.76 24.14 -18.94
CA ALA A 11 21.26 23.09 -19.82
C ALA A 11 20.38 22.05 -19.09
N PHE A 12 20.63 21.80 -17.80
CA PHE A 12 19.76 20.96 -16.98
C PHE A 12 18.40 21.64 -16.76
N PHE A 13 18.36 22.91 -16.37
CA PHE A 13 17.11 23.63 -16.10
C PHE A 13 16.37 24.11 -17.36
N ASP A 14 17.04 24.17 -18.51
CA ASP A 14 16.39 24.34 -19.82
C ASP A 14 15.53 23.12 -20.18
N LYS A 15 15.91 21.93 -19.67
CA LYS A 15 15.20 20.68 -19.91
C LYS A 15 14.24 20.30 -18.78
N TYR A 16 14.65 20.51 -17.53
CA TYR A 16 13.92 20.07 -16.33
C TYR A 16 13.43 21.27 -15.51
N ASN A 17 12.16 21.27 -15.17
CA ASN A 17 11.55 22.28 -14.32
C ASN A 17 11.67 21.91 -12.83
N LEU A 18 11.53 22.91 -11.97
CA LEU A 18 11.71 22.79 -10.52
C LEU A 18 10.66 21.92 -9.81
N VAL A 19 9.55 21.61 -10.49
CA VAL A 19 8.40 20.87 -9.95
C VAL A 19 8.11 19.58 -10.72
N ASP A 20 9.02 19.16 -11.60
CA ASP A 20 8.84 17.98 -12.45
C ASP A 20 8.62 16.71 -11.64
N HIS A 21 9.20 16.59 -10.45
CA HIS A 21 8.98 15.43 -9.57
C HIS A 21 7.50 15.24 -9.19
N HIS A 22 6.70 16.31 -9.15
CA HIS A 22 5.25 16.22 -8.96
C HIS A 22 4.52 15.93 -10.27
N LEU A 23 4.90 16.62 -11.35
CA LEU A 23 4.23 16.49 -12.66
C LEU A 23 4.45 15.11 -13.28
N GLU A 24 5.70 14.66 -13.37
CA GLU A 24 6.06 13.35 -13.92
C GLU A 24 5.43 12.23 -13.10
N SER A 25 5.48 12.33 -11.77
CA SER A 25 4.85 11.35 -10.88
C SER A 25 3.33 11.31 -11.04
N TYR A 26 2.68 12.46 -11.17
CA TYR A 26 1.24 12.52 -11.39
C TYR A 26 0.84 12.01 -12.78
N ASN A 27 1.62 12.31 -13.82
CA ASN A 27 1.41 11.79 -15.17
C ASN A 27 1.54 10.26 -15.19
N ASP A 28 2.58 9.70 -14.55
CA ASP A 28 2.74 8.25 -14.41
C ASP A 28 1.57 7.60 -13.66
N PHE A 29 1.10 8.24 -12.58
CA PHE A 29 -0.10 7.82 -11.87
C PHE A 29 -1.33 7.76 -12.80
N VAL A 30 -1.60 8.84 -13.54
CA VAL A 30 -2.76 8.96 -14.45
C VAL A 30 -2.68 7.98 -15.61
N ASN A 31 -1.52 7.84 -16.24
CA ASN A 31 -1.34 7.11 -17.48
C ASN A 31 -1.18 5.60 -17.26
N ASN A 32 -0.58 5.18 -16.14
CA ASN A 32 -0.23 3.78 -15.89
C ASN A 32 -0.90 3.25 -14.62
N ARG A 33 -0.59 3.84 -13.45
CA ARG A 33 -0.89 3.22 -12.16
C ARG A 33 -2.38 3.13 -11.83
N ILE A 34 -3.21 4.07 -12.30
CA ILE A 34 -4.67 3.97 -12.11
C ILE A 34 -5.21 2.69 -12.76
N GLN A 35 -4.77 2.37 -13.98
CA GLN A 35 -5.20 1.15 -14.66
C GLN A 35 -4.70 -0.09 -13.90
N GLU A 36 -3.45 -0.10 -13.44
CA GLU A 36 -2.91 -1.18 -12.60
C GLU A 36 -3.71 -1.39 -11.30
N ILE A 37 -4.21 -0.31 -10.69
CA ILE A 37 -5.08 -0.39 -9.49
C ILE A 37 -6.41 -1.05 -9.84
N ILE A 38 -7.01 -0.71 -10.98
CA ILE A 38 -8.28 -1.29 -11.45
C ILE A 38 -8.08 -2.77 -11.76
N ASP A 39 -7.04 -3.11 -12.51
CA ASP A 39 -6.74 -4.49 -12.93
C ASP A 39 -6.37 -5.39 -11.75
N SER A 40 -5.72 -4.84 -10.71
CA SER A 40 -5.36 -5.57 -9.48
C SER A 40 -6.49 -5.66 -8.45
N SER A 41 -7.64 -5.05 -8.71
CA SER A 41 -8.77 -5.07 -7.78
C SER A 41 -9.49 -6.42 -7.81
N GLU A 42 -10.00 -6.85 -6.65
CA GLU A 42 -10.80 -8.08 -6.59
C GLU A 42 -12.08 -7.92 -7.42
N PRO A 43 -12.49 -8.95 -8.19
CA PRO A 43 -13.72 -8.89 -8.96
C PRO A 43 -14.93 -8.72 -8.03
N ILE A 44 -15.93 -7.96 -8.49
CA ILE A 44 -17.16 -7.78 -7.73
C ILE A 44 -18.05 -8.98 -8.00
N GLU A 45 -18.10 -9.92 -7.06
CA GLU A 45 -18.93 -11.11 -7.10
C GLU A 45 -20.06 -11.03 -6.06
N PHE A 46 -21.25 -11.50 -6.42
CA PHE A 46 -22.43 -11.48 -5.55
C PHE A 46 -23.40 -12.62 -5.88
N GLU A 47 -24.34 -12.89 -4.96
CA GLU A 47 -25.25 -14.05 -5.01
C GLU A 47 -24.50 -15.38 -5.16
N GLU A 48 -23.55 -15.64 -4.26
CA GLU A 48 -22.73 -16.87 -4.24
C GLU A 48 -21.94 -17.11 -5.53
N GLY A 49 -21.58 -16.05 -6.26
CA GLY A 49 -20.75 -16.12 -7.47
C GLY A 49 -21.54 -16.24 -8.78
N LYS A 50 -22.87 -16.23 -8.74
CA LYS A 50 -23.71 -16.28 -9.97
C LYS A 50 -23.57 -15.04 -10.84
N TYR A 51 -23.26 -13.90 -10.23
CA TYR A 51 -23.03 -12.64 -10.93
C TYR A 51 -21.65 -12.11 -10.63
N ARG A 52 -20.97 -11.62 -11.68
CA ARG A 52 -19.64 -11.04 -11.59
C ARG A 52 -19.57 -9.77 -12.44
N VAL A 53 -19.07 -8.67 -11.87
CA VAL A 53 -18.72 -7.48 -12.65
C VAL A 53 -17.26 -7.55 -13.03
N GLU A 54 -16.99 -7.41 -14.32
CA GLU A 54 -15.64 -7.25 -14.84
C GLU A 54 -15.41 -5.82 -15.30
N THR A 55 -14.23 -5.30 -14.98
CA THR A 55 -13.75 -3.98 -15.37
C THR A 55 -12.78 -4.09 -16.54
N GLY A 56 -12.87 -3.16 -17.49
CA GLY A 56 -12.00 -3.05 -18.65
C GLY A 56 -11.14 -1.78 -18.60
N ALA A 57 -10.97 -1.14 -19.75
CA ALA A 57 -10.12 0.03 -19.88
C ALA A 57 -10.74 1.28 -19.24
N LEU A 58 -9.91 2.07 -18.54
CA LEU A 58 -10.27 3.39 -18.07
C LEU A 58 -9.98 4.45 -19.13
N LYS A 59 -10.95 5.34 -19.34
CA LYS A 59 -10.78 6.57 -20.12
C LYS A 59 -10.91 7.79 -19.21
N ILE A 60 -9.91 8.66 -19.25
CA ILE A 60 -9.90 9.94 -18.53
C ILE A 60 -10.09 11.06 -19.55
N GLU A 61 -11.21 11.77 -19.45
CA GLU A 61 -11.52 12.91 -20.31
C GLU A 61 -11.09 14.22 -19.66
N LYS A 62 -10.42 15.09 -20.43
CA LYS A 62 -9.92 16.38 -19.94
C LYS A 62 -11.04 17.23 -19.32
N PRO A 63 -10.72 18.15 -18.40
CA PRO A 63 -11.72 18.89 -17.65
C PRO A 63 -12.79 19.59 -18.49
N PHE A 64 -14.05 19.35 -18.13
CA PHE A 64 -15.23 20.06 -18.64
C PHE A 64 -16.26 20.21 -17.52
N ILE A 65 -17.23 21.09 -17.69
CA ILE A 65 -18.34 21.33 -16.76
C ILE A 65 -19.65 21.11 -17.50
N LYS A 66 -20.63 20.52 -16.80
CA LYS A 66 -22.03 20.54 -17.23
C LYS A 66 -22.68 21.79 -16.66
N GLU A 67 -23.08 22.70 -17.54
CA GLU A 67 -23.79 23.92 -17.17
C GLU A 67 -25.25 23.61 -16.79
N ALA A 68 -25.93 24.57 -16.17
CA ALA A 68 -27.31 24.39 -15.69
C ALA A 68 -28.32 24.08 -16.80
N ASP A 69 -28.00 24.46 -18.04
CA ASP A 69 -28.78 24.15 -19.25
C ASP A 69 -28.52 22.74 -19.80
N GLY A 70 -27.61 21.97 -19.18
CA GLY A 70 -27.21 20.63 -19.57
C GLY A 70 -26.12 20.59 -20.65
N SER A 71 -25.64 21.74 -21.12
CA SER A 71 -24.53 21.81 -22.07
C SER A 71 -23.19 21.48 -21.40
N THR A 72 -22.26 20.89 -22.15
CA THR A 72 -20.91 20.60 -21.67
C THR A 72 -19.92 21.61 -22.23
N THR A 73 -19.26 22.36 -21.36
CA THR A 73 -18.26 23.38 -21.73
C THR A 73 -16.89 23.01 -21.20
N LYS A 74 -15.85 23.28 -21.98
CA LYS A 74 -14.46 23.10 -21.51
C LYS A 74 -14.18 24.14 -20.43
N ILE A 75 -13.64 23.70 -19.30
CA ILE A 75 -13.24 24.60 -18.20
C ILE A 75 -11.74 24.81 -18.23
N PHE A 76 -11.29 26.03 -17.96
CA PHE A 76 -9.87 26.36 -17.76
C PHE A 76 -9.58 26.65 -16.28
N PRO A 77 -8.31 26.52 -15.81
CA PRO A 77 -7.99 26.70 -14.40
C PRO A 77 -8.39 28.08 -13.83
N MET A 78 -8.18 29.17 -14.55
CA MET A 78 -8.65 30.52 -14.16
C MET A 78 -10.16 30.56 -13.88
N GLU A 79 -10.97 29.93 -14.72
CA GLU A 79 -12.41 29.87 -14.53
C GLU A 79 -12.78 29.06 -13.28
N ALA A 80 -12.09 27.93 -13.05
CA ALA A 80 -12.30 27.12 -11.86
C ALA A 80 -11.97 27.89 -10.57
N ARG A 81 -10.91 28.70 -10.58
CA ARG A 81 -10.56 29.62 -9.48
C ARG A 81 -11.69 30.63 -9.21
N LEU A 82 -12.13 31.34 -10.24
CA LEU A 82 -13.12 32.42 -10.10
C LEU A 82 -14.52 31.94 -9.72
N ARG A 83 -14.95 30.79 -10.23
CA ARG A 83 -16.28 30.21 -9.97
C ARG A 83 -16.34 29.33 -8.71
N ASN A 84 -15.24 29.24 -7.94
CA ASN A 84 -15.11 28.31 -6.80
C ASN A 84 -15.38 26.84 -7.16
N LEU A 85 -14.97 26.41 -8.35
CA LEU A 85 -15.13 25.04 -8.84
C LEU A 85 -13.90 24.20 -8.56
N THR A 86 -14.04 22.88 -8.67
CA THR A 86 -12.90 21.96 -8.71
C THR A 86 -12.51 21.74 -10.17
N TYR A 87 -11.21 21.85 -10.46
CA TYR A 87 -10.69 21.56 -11.80
C TYR A 87 -10.43 20.05 -11.94
N SER A 88 -11.42 19.30 -12.42
CA SER A 88 -11.38 17.83 -12.49
C SER A 88 -11.59 17.28 -13.89
N ALA A 89 -10.93 16.16 -14.17
CA ALA A 89 -11.15 15.30 -15.34
C ALA A 89 -12.24 14.27 -15.04
N HIS A 90 -12.91 13.78 -16.08
CA HIS A 90 -14.03 12.84 -15.97
C HIS A 90 -13.56 11.42 -16.26
N MET A 91 -13.87 10.48 -15.37
CA MET A 91 -13.44 9.09 -15.48
C MET A 91 -14.58 8.20 -15.97
N ILE A 92 -14.33 7.49 -17.05
CA ILE A 92 -15.26 6.57 -17.69
C ILE A 92 -14.58 5.21 -17.75
N LEU A 93 -15.13 4.23 -17.03
CA LEU A 93 -14.60 2.87 -16.96
C LEU A 93 -15.50 1.94 -17.77
N GLU A 94 -14.89 1.08 -18.58
CA GLU A 94 -15.58 -0.01 -19.22
C GLU A 94 -15.94 -1.07 -18.17
N MET A 95 -17.20 -1.48 -18.13
CA MET A 95 -17.68 -2.52 -17.23
C MET A 95 -18.65 -3.46 -17.94
N ARG A 96 -18.69 -4.72 -17.53
CA ARG A 96 -19.70 -5.69 -17.99
C ARG A 96 -20.19 -6.54 -16.83
N LEU A 97 -21.47 -6.90 -16.87
CA LEU A 97 -22.07 -7.81 -15.91
C LEU A 97 -22.16 -9.22 -16.50
N LEU A 98 -21.38 -10.13 -15.95
CA LEU A 98 -21.45 -11.55 -16.28
C LEU A 98 -22.49 -12.24 -15.38
N LYS A 99 -23.26 -13.13 -15.99
CA LYS A 99 -24.22 -14.00 -15.32
C LYS A 99 -23.93 -15.44 -15.70
N GLU A 100 -23.90 -16.32 -14.70
CA GLU A 100 -23.68 -17.75 -14.91
C GLU A 100 -24.66 -18.34 -15.94
N GLY A 101 -24.12 -19.04 -16.94
CA GLY A 101 -24.91 -19.68 -18.01
C GLY A 101 -25.51 -18.73 -19.05
N ALA A 102 -25.23 -17.42 -18.98
CA ALA A 102 -25.62 -16.44 -19.99
C ALA A 102 -24.45 -16.08 -20.93
N PRO A 103 -24.71 -15.62 -22.16
CA PRO A 103 -23.67 -15.09 -23.02
C PRO A 103 -23.01 -13.86 -22.38
N GLU A 104 -21.70 -13.71 -22.58
CA GLU A 104 -20.96 -12.54 -22.12
C GLU A 104 -21.43 -11.29 -22.89
N PRO A 105 -21.97 -10.27 -22.20
CA PRO A 105 -22.32 -9.01 -22.86
C PRO A 105 -21.08 -8.19 -23.20
N ASP A 106 -21.24 -7.26 -24.15
CA ASP A 106 -20.25 -6.25 -24.47
C ASP A 106 -20.00 -5.30 -23.28
N PHE A 107 -18.82 -4.69 -23.26
CA PHE A 107 -18.49 -3.65 -22.29
C PHE A 107 -19.37 -2.40 -22.47
N GLU A 108 -19.96 -1.94 -21.38
CA GLU A 108 -20.61 -0.63 -21.30
C GLU A 108 -19.67 0.42 -20.72
N LYS A 109 -19.75 1.65 -21.23
CA LYS A 109 -18.98 2.80 -20.73
C LYS A 109 -19.73 3.44 -19.57
N VAL A 110 -19.18 3.31 -18.37
CA VAL A 110 -19.80 3.78 -17.13
C VAL A 110 -19.00 4.93 -16.55
N TYR A 111 -19.67 6.04 -16.25
CA TYR A 111 -19.06 7.17 -15.57
C TYR A 111 -18.86 6.84 -14.09
N ILE A 112 -17.61 6.80 -13.62
CA ILE A 112 -17.28 6.38 -12.25
C ILE A 112 -16.97 7.53 -11.31
N GLY A 113 -16.76 8.75 -11.82
CA GLY A 113 -16.47 9.93 -11.00
C GLY A 113 -15.48 10.88 -11.66
N GLU A 114 -14.99 11.81 -10.84
CA GLU A 114 -14.06 12.86 -11.25
C GLU A 114 -12.70 12.71 -10.57
N LEU A 115 -11.64 13.06 -11.30
CA LEU A 115 -10.27 13.10 -10.81
C LEU A 115 -9.75 14.54 -10.86
N PRO A 116 -9.42 15.17 -9.71
CA PRO A 116 -8.79 16.48 -9.70
C PRO A 116 -7.50 16.49 -10.51
N VAL A 117 -7.35 17.48 -11.38
CA VAL A 117 -6.24 17.59 -12.34
C VAL A 117 -5.15 18.50 -11.79
N MET A 118 -3.92 18.00 -11.81
CA MET A 118 -2.74 18.80 -11.48
C MET A 118 -2.46 19.80 -12.62
N LEU A 119 -2.27 21.07 -12.30
CA LEU A 119 -2.00 22.09 -13.31
C LEU A 119 -0.68 21.80 -14.04
N LYS A 120 -0.69 22.02 -15.37
CA LYS A 120 0.41 21.72 -16.31
C LYS A 120 0.76 20.22 -16.50
N SER A 121 0.06 19.29 -15.84
CA SER A 121 0.12 17.85 -16.16
C SER A 121 -0.45 17.55 -17.55
N GLU A 122 -0.15 16.39 -18.13
CA GLU A 122 -0.55 16.04 -19.52
C GLU A 122 -2.06 16.12 -19.79
N ILE A 123 -2.87 15.77 -18.79
CA ILE A 123 -4.33 15.82 -18.87
C ILE A 123 -4.92 17.21 -18.57
N CYS A 124 -4.08 18.19 -18.21
CA CYS A 124 -4.48 19.60 -18.11
C CYS A 124 -4.66 20.22 -19.50
N HIS A 125 -5.53 21.23 -19.61
CA HIS A 125 -5.67 22.02 -20.84
C HIS A 125 -4.52 22.99 -21.05
N LEU A 126 -3.74 23.31 -20.02
CA LEU A 126 -2.59 24.21 -20.11
C LEU A 126 -1.32 23.53 -20.63
N HIS A 127 -1.31 22.20 -20.67
CA HIS A 127 -0.14 21.45 -21.10
C HIS A 127 0.13 21.64 -22.59
N GLY A 128 1.37 22.00 -22.92
CA GLY A 128 1.82 22.23 -24.29
C GLY A 128 1.39 23.56 -24.92
N LEU A 129 0.68 24.43 -24.19
CA LEU A 129 0.33 25.77 -24.68
C LEU A 129 1.56 26.69 -24.70
N LYS A 130 1.63 27.56 -25.70
CA LYS A 130 2.65 28.62 -25.80
C LYS A 130 2.38 29.73 -24.80
N GLU A 131 3.40 30.52 -24.48
CA GLU A 131 3.28 31.66 -23.56
C GLU A 131 2.15 32.63 -23.97
N SER A 132 2.01 32.92 -25.27
CA SER A 132 0.94 33.79 -25.78
C SER A 132 -0.46 33.22 -25.53
N GLU A 133 -0.63 31.90 -25.70
CA GLU A 133 -1.90 31.22 -25.49
C GLU A 133 -2.27 31.15 -24.01
N LEU A 134 -1.27 30.96 -23.12
CA LEU A 134 -1.47 31.03 -21.68
C LEU A 134 -1.99 32.40 -21.25
N ILE A 135 -1.39 33.48 -21.76
CA ILE A 135 -1.83 34.85 -21.49
C ILE A 135 -3.26 35.08 -21.98
N GLU A 136 -3.62 34.61 -23.17
CA GLU A 136 -4.99 34.69 -23.70
C GLU A 136 -6.02 33.94 -22.83
N LYS A 137 -5.59 32.88 -22.15
CA LYS A 137 -6.42 32.13 -21.18
C LYS A 137 -6.37 32.72 -19.76
N GLY A 138 -5.68 33.83 -19.55
CA GLY A 138 -5.56 34.51 -18.27
C GLY A 138 -4.57 33.86 -17.30
N GLU A 139 -3.70 32.97 -17.78
CA GLU A 139 -2.68 32.30 -16.97
C GLU A 139 -1.32 33.00 -17.11
N ASP A 140 -0.50 32.94 -16.04
CA ASP A 140 0.88 33.41 -16.08
C ASP A 140 1.79 32.31 -16.68
N PRO A 141 2.53 32.58 -17.78
CA PRO A 141 3.49 31.63 -18.32
C PRO A 141 4.52 31.11 -17.30
N ARG A 142 4.90 31.94 -16.32
CA ARG A 142 5.91 31.64 -15.31
C ARG A 142 5.38 30.81 -14.14
N ASP A 143 4.07 30.63 -14.00
CA ASP A 143 3.51 29.78 -12.95
C ASP A 143 4.02 28.33 -13.13
N PRO A 144 4.60 27.68 -12.12
CA PRO A 144 5.23 26.37 -12.29
C PRO A 144 4.21 25.24 -12.52
N GLY A 145 2.93 25.42 -12.17
CA GLY A 145 1.99 24.30 -12.07
C GLY A 145 2.33 23.37 -10.89
N GLY A 146 1.92 22.10 -10.96
CA GLY A 146 2.27 21.11 -9.92
C GLY A 146 1.37 21.14 -8.68
N TYR A 147 0.19 21.75 -8.78
CA TYR A 147 -0.80 21.83 -7.70
C TYR A 147 -2.22 21.63 -8.26
N PHE A 148 -3.22 21.54 -7.39
CA PHE A 148 -4.63 21.29 -7.72
C PHE A 148 -5.50 22.50 -7.42
N ILE A 149 -6.63 22.64 -8.11
CA ILE A 149 -7.70 23.59 -7.73
C ILE A 149 -8.90 22.80 -7.25
N VAL A 150 -9.26 22.98 -5.98
CA VAL A 150 -10.42 22.34 -5.35
C VAL A 150 -11.29 23.38 -4.70
N ASN A 151 -12.55 23.47 -5.12
CA ASN A 151 -13.50 24.51 -4.68
C ASN A 151 -12.90 25.93 -4.79
N GLY A 152 -12.25 26.26 -5.91
CA GLY A 152 -11.55 27.53 -6.16
C GLY A 152 -10.23 27.72 -5.43
N SER A 153 -9.93 26.90 -4.42
CA SER A 153 -8.70 27.01 -3.63
C SER A 153 -7.56 26.22 -4.26
N GLU A 154 -6.36 26.82 -4.31
CA GLU A 154 -5.15 26.16 -4.78
C GLU A 154 -4.53 25.29 -3.68
N ARG A 155 -4.25 24.02 -4.00
CA ARG A 155 -3.77 23.01 -3.05
C ARG A 155 -2.54 22.30 -3.57
N SER A 156 -1.45 22.33 -2.80
CA SER A 156 -0.24 21.54 -3.09
C SER A 156 -0.20 20.29 -2.22
N LEU A 157 0.13 19.16 -2.83
CA LEU A 157 0.50 17.96 -2.09
C LEU A 157 1.98 18.07 -1.72
N VAL A 158 2.28 17.99 -0.43
CA VAL A 158 3.66 18.08 0.05
C VAL A 158 4.30 16.70 0.03
N THR A 159 5.54 16.62 -0.45
CA THR A 159 6.28 15.36 -0.49
C THR A 159 6.50 14.85 0.93
N THR A 160 6.16 13.59 1.19
CA THR A 160 6.31 13.00 2.53
C THR A 160 7.45 12.00 2.56
N GLU A 161 8.32 12.11 3.55
CA GLU A 161 9.37 11.14 3.82
C GLU A 161 8.79 9.93 4.56
N GLU A 162 9.05 8.71 4.09
CA GLU A 162 8.69 7.48 4.80
C GLU A 162 9.90 6.54 4.91
N ILE A 163 9.90 5.65 5.91
CA ILE A 163 10.87 4.55 5.96
C ILE A 163 10.63 3.65 4.75
N ALA A 164 11.71 3.23 4.10
CA ALA A 164 11.68 2.39 2.91
C ALA A 164 10.87 1.11 3.17
N PRO A 165 9.78 0.85 2.41
CA PRO A 165 9.04 -0.38 2.52
C PRO A 165 9.83 -1.54 1.91
N ASN A 166 9.40 -2.78 2.22
CA ASN A 166 9.97 -4.02 1.67
C ASN A 166 11.49 -4.15 1.91
N LYS A 167 11.99 -3.50 2.96
CA LYS A 167 13.38 -3.56 3.40
C LYS A 167 13.43 -3.93 4.89
N ILE A 168 14.36 -4.82 5.25
CA ILE A 168 14.62 -5.19 6.64
C ILE A 168 15.37 -4.04 7.33
N ILE A 169 14.78 -3.51 8.39
CA ILE A 169 15.36 -2.49 9.25
C ILE A 169 15.67 -3.11 10.61
N LEU A 170 16.95 -3.12 10.97
CA LEU A 170 17.44 -3.67 12.22
C LEU A 170 17.51 -2.56 13.26
N GLU A 171 16.95 -2.81 14.44
CA GLU A 171 16.85 -1.84 15.52
C GLU A 171 17.31 -2.49 16.82
N ARG A 172 18.18 -1.81 17.57
CA ARG A 172 18.46 -2.21 18.96
C ARG A 172 17.43 -1.56 19.88
N ILE A 173 16.92 -2.32 20.85
CA ILE A 173 15.89 -1.86 21.78
C ILE A 173 16.51 -1.79 23.18
N GLY A 174 16.49 -0.61 23.79
CA GLY A 174 17.09 -0.40 25.10
C GLY A 174 18.61 -0.28 25.02
N GLU A 175 19.27 -0.46 26.17
CA GLU A 175 20.72 -0.43 26.26
C GLU A 175 21.35 -1.72 25.71
N ILE A 176 22.63 -1.65 25.34
CA ILE A 176 23.37 -2.80 24.78
C ILE A 176 23.32 -4.02 25.73
N GLU A 177 23.34 -3.76 27.03
CA GLU A 177 23.33 -4.80 28.08
C GLU A 177 22.02 -5.59 28.14
N GLU A 178 20.91 -5.05 27.62
CA GLU A 178 19.63 -5.75 27.60
C GLU A 178 19.57 -6.87 26.55
N ASN A 179 20.57 -6.96 25.65
CA ASN A 179 20.63 -7.92 24.54
C ASN A 179 19.28 -8.08 23.85
N ARG A 180 18.67 -6.96 23.49
CA ARG A 180 17.36 -6.90 22.87
C ARG A 180 17.46 -6.14 21.56
N ALA A 181 17.01 -6.77 20.49
CA ALA A 181 16.99 -6.18 19.16
C ALA A 181 15.73 -6.63 18.43
N ARG A 182 15.39 -5.92 17.37
CA ARG A 182 14.23 -6.17 16.54
C ARG A 182 14.54 -5.89 15.09
N ALA A 183 14.25 -6.85 14.24
CA ALA A 183 14.15 -6.65 12.81
C ALA A 183 12.70 -6.25 12.49
N VAL A 184 12.52 -5.21 11.68
CA VAL A 184 11.21 -4.72 11.24
C VAL A 184 11.21 -4.63 9.72
N VAL A 185 10.15 -5.14 9.10
CA VAL A 185 9.86 -4.90 7.69
C VAL A 185 8.44 -4.36 7.56
N THR A 186 8.29 -3.24 6.85
CA THR A 186 6.99 -2.76 6.42
C THR A 186 6.74 -3.27 5.01
N SER A 187 6.03 -4.39 4.92
CA SER A 187 5.68 -5.04 3.67
C SER A 187 4.50 -4.32 3.01
N ILE A 188 4.64 -3.92 1.75
CA ILE A 188 3.60 -3.28 0.94
C ILE A 188 3.45 -4.03 -0.39
N LYS A 189 2.22 -4.45 -0.70
CA LYS A 189 1.78 -4.96 -2.02
C LYS A 189 0.38 -4.44 -2.30
N SER A 190 0.14 -3.95 -3.52
CA SER A 190 -1.19 -3.49 -3.97
C SER A 190 -1.92 -2.58 -2.96
N GLY A 191 -1.16 -1.68 -2.31
CA GLY A 191 -1.65 -0.73 -1.30
C GLY A 191 -2.03 -1.31 0.07
N PHE A 192 -1.95 -2.62 0.27
CA PHE A 192 -2.02 -3.20 1.61
C PHE A 192 -0.67 -3.08 2.31
N ARG A 193 -0.66 -2.53 3.53
CA ARG A 193 0.53 -2.29 4.35
C ARG A 193 0.52 -3.19 5.58
N ALA A 194 1.47 -4.11 5.65
CA ALA A 194 1.68 -4.98 6.80
C ALA A 194 3.02 -4.67 7.48
N ARG A 195 2.99 -4.42 8.79
CA ARG A 195 4.20 -4.28 9.59
C ARG A 195 4.51 -5.61 10.27
N ILE A 196 5.62 -6.23 9.89
CA ILE A 196 6.11 -7.47 10.48
C ILE A 196 7.33 -7.12 11.33
N SER A 197 7.39 -7.66 12.54
CA SER A 197 8.57 -7.51 13.40
C SER A 197 8.98 -8.83 14.03
N VAL A 198 10.26 -9.17 13.91
CA VAL A 198 10.92 -10.25 14.63
C VAL A 198 11.75 -9.62 15.74
N GLU A 199 11.47 -9.97 16.98
CA GLU A 199 12.18 -9.46 18.16
C GLU A 199 12.94 -10.61 18.84
N TYR A 200 14.22 -10.35 19.13
CA TYR A 200 15.02 -11.17 20.03
C TYR A 200 14.91 -10.61 21.44
N LYS A 201 14.46 -11.44 22.37
CA LYS A 201 14.34 -11.08 23.78
C LYS A 201 14.70 -12.25 24.67
N LYS A 202 15.81 -12.11 25.40
CA LYS A 202 16.23 -13.10 26.39
C LYS A 202 15.10 -13.36 27.41
N PRO A 203 14.60 -14.60 27.53
CA PRO A 203 13.53 -14.91 28.46
C PRO A 203 14.05 -14.90 29.90
N ARG A 204 13.25 -14.41 30.85
CA ARG A 204 13.61 -14.40 32.28
C ARG A 204 13.55 -15.79 32.95
N ARG A 205 12.85 -16.74 32.33
CA ARG A 205 12.62 -18.14 32.77
C ARG A 205 12.54 -19.01 31.51
N LYS A 206 11.88 -20.18 31.55
CA LYS A 206 11.53 -20.95 30.36
C LYS A 206 10.65 -20.10 29.42
N GLY A 207 11.13 -19.86 28.21
CA GLY A 207 10.48 -19.01 27.22
C GLY A 207 11.27 -19.01 25.93
N VAL A 208 10.72 -18.37 24.90
CA VAL A 208 11.38 -18.25 23.60
C VAL A 208 12.13 -16.93 23.47
N TYR A 209 13.27 -16.98 22.79
CA TYR A 209 14.11 -15.86 22.40
C TYR A 209 13.50 -15.11 21.22
N LEU A 210 13.09 -15.81 20.16
CA LEU A 210 12.64 -15.24 18.90
C LEU A 210 11.12 -15.18 18.82
N ARG A 211 10.60 -13.96 18.67
CA ARG A 211 9.17 -13.66 18.67
C ARG A 211 8.80 -12.87 17.44
N ILE A 212 7.74 -13.27 16.75
CA ILE A 212 7.22 -12.54 15.60
C ILE A 212 5.84 -11.95 15.91
N SER A 213 5.63 -10.74 15.41
CA SER A 213 4.35 -10.03 15.41
C SER A 213 4.03 -9.53 14.00
N PHE A 214 2.79 -9.72 13.56
CA PHE A 214 2.27 -9.23 12.30
C PHE A 214 0.74 -9.06 12.38
N PRO A 215 0.10 -8.35 11.42
CA PRO A 215 -1.34 -8.05 11.50
C PRO A 215 -2.24 -9.28 11.62
N TYR A 216 -3.40 -9.12 12.24
CA TYR A 216 -4.44 -10.15 12.43
C TYR A 216 -4.08 -11.36 13.30
N VAL A 217 -2.86 -11.42 13.85
CA VAL A 217 -2.49 -12.36 14.91
C VAL A 217 -2.40 -11.63 16.25
N PRO A 218 -3.22 -12.02 17.26
CA PRO A 218 -3.13 -11.40 18.58
C PRO A 218 -1.80 -11.66 19.28
N GLY A 219 -1.07 -10.59 19.59
CA GLY A 219 0.20 -10.63 20.30
C GLY A 219 1.35 -11.24 19.49
N GLU A 220 2.36 -11.72 20.20
CA GLU A 220 3.57 -12.32 19.60
C GLU A 220 3.50 -13.85 19.62
N ILE A 221 3.91 -14.49 18.53
CA ILE A 221 4.07 -15.96 18.45
C ILE A 221 5.56 -16.33 18.36
N PRO A 222 5.97 -17.52 18.84
CA PRO A 222 7.32 -18.03 18.58
C PRO A 222 7.60 -18.11 17.08
N LEU A 223 8.75 -17.60 16.64
CA LEU A 223 9.11 -17.60 15.22
C LEU A 223 9.17 -19.02 14.63
N VAL A 224 9.76 -19.96 15.37
CA VAL A 224 9.92 -21.37 14.94
C VAL A 224 8.59 -22.07 14.64
N ILE A 225 7.51 -21.69 15.32
CA ILE A 225 6.17 -22.22 15.01
C ILE A 225 5.68 -21.67 13.67
N LEU A 226 5.93 -20.39 13.38
CA LEU A 226 5.55 -19.81 12.10
C LEU A 226 6.37 -20.40 10.94
N LEU A 227 7.68 -20.57 11.11
CA LEU A 227 8.53 -21.20 10.10
C LEU A 227 8.05 -22.62 9.77
N ARG A 228 7.65 -23.39 10.79
CA ARG A 228 7.01 -24.70 10.61
C ARG A 228 5.70 -24.62 9.85
N ALA A 229 4.83 -23.67 10.19
CA ALA A 229 3.55 -23.46 9.49
C ALA A 229 3.72 -23.02 8.03
N LEU A 230 4.84 -22.39 7.69
CA LEU A 230 5.16 -21.96 6.32
C LEU A 230 5.75 -23.08 5.45
N GLY A 231 6.06 -24.23 6.03
CA GLY A 231 6.54 -25.41 5.30
C GLY A 231 7.96 -25.83 5.60
N LEU A 232 8.72 -25.14 6.48
CA LEU A 232 9.98 -25.67 7.03
C LEU A 232 9.65 -26.66 8.16
N ALA A 233 9.24 -27.87 7.78
CA ALA A 233 8.53 -28.77 8.66
C ALA A 233 9.43 -29.40 9.73
N THR A 234 10.66 -29.74 9.37
CA THR A 234 11.62 -30.42 10.25
C THR A 234 12.47 -29.44 11.03
N ASP A 235 13.01 -29.91 12.16
CA ASP A 235 13.86 -29.08 13.02
C ASP A 235 15.16 -28.72 12.31
N GLU A 236 15.73 -29.68 11.57
CA GLU A 236 16.92 -29.48 10.74
C GLU A 236 16.71 -28.40 9.67
N GLU A 237 15.60 -28.44 8.93
CA GLU A 237 15.27 -27.40 7.94
C GLU A 237 15.17 -26.01 8.56
N ILE A 238 14.54 -25.88 9.73
CA ILE A 238 14.41 -24.58 10.42
C ILE A 238 15.78 -24.06 10.83
N ILE A 239 16.60 -24.91 11.44
CA ILE A 239 17.93 -24.55 11.96
C ILE A 239 18.84 -24.12 10.80
N THR A 240 18.95 -24.97 9.77
CA THR A 240 19.80 -24.73 8.59
C THR A 240 19.32 -23.56 7.75
N SER A 241 18.00 -23.31 7.67
CA SER A 241 17.47 -22.14 6.96
C SER A 241 17.81 -20.82 7.66
N ILE A 242 17.95 -20.82 8.99
CA ILE A 242 18.30 -19.61 9.75
C ILE A 242 19.78 -19.29 9.57
N SER A 243 20.68 -20.24 9.86
CA SER A 243 22.12 -20.03 9.67
C SER A 243 22.90 -21.33 9.88
N ASP A 244 24.11 -21.37 9.31
CA ASP A 244 25.12 -22.40 9.57
C ASP A 244 25.97 -22.10 10.83
N ASP A 245 25.84 -20.92 11.45
CA ASP A 245 26.58 -20.57 12.67
C ASP A 245 26.04 -21.31 13.90
N LEU A 246 26.92 -22.05 14.59
CA LEU A 246 26.56 -22.87 15.76
C LEU A 246 25.90 -22.07 16.89
N ASN A 247 26.29 -20.82 17.13
CA ASN A 247 25.69 -19.99 18.18
C ASN A 247 24.24 -19.64 17.83
N TYR A 248 23.95 -19.42 16.55
CA TYR A 248 22.62 -19.05 16.07
C TYR A 248 21.71 -20.29 16.09
N GLN A 249 22.25 -21.43 15.70
CA GLN A 249 21.57 -22.72 15.78
C GLN A 249 21.18 -23.08 17.22
N MET A 250 22.04 -22.80 18.22
CA MET A 250 21.70 -23.01 19.63
C MET A 250 20.45 -22.21 20.06
N VAL A 251 20.32 -20.96 19.61
CA VAL A 251 19.12 -20.14 19.90
C VAL A 251 17.87 -20.76 19.26
N ALA A 252 17.98 -21.25 18.03
CA ALA A 252 16.87 -21.90 17.33
C ALA A 252 16.47 -23.22 18.00
N ILE A 253 17.43 -24.05 18.42
CA ILE A 253 17.22 -25.32 19.13
C ILE A 253 16.47 -25.08 20.45
N ASP A 254 16.93 -24.13 21.27
CA ASP A 254 16.25 -23.76 22.52
C ASP A 254 14.78 -23.35 22.28
N ASP A 255 14.54 -22.55 21.24
CA ASP A 255 13.20 -22.11 20.87
C ASP A 255 12.31 -23.24 20.34
N ILE A 256 12.88 -24.18 19.59
CA ILE A 256 12.21 -25.40 19.11
C ILE A 256 11.79 -26.26 20.30
N GLU A 257 12.70 -26.53 21.24
CA GLU A 257 12.41 -27.33 22.43
C GLU A 257 11.25 -26.73 23.23
N VAL A 258 11.30 -25.42 23.53
CA VAL A 258 10.25 -24.72 24.28
C VAL A 258 8.93 -24.63 23.50
N SER A 259 8.98 -24.63 22.17
CA SER A 259 7.79 -24.54 21.32
C SER A 259 7.14 -25.88 21.06
N SER A 260 7.90 -26.98 21.07
CA SER A 260 7.39 -28.35 20.91
C SER A 260 6.31 -28.70 21.95
N ASP A 261 6.55 -28.31 23.21
CA ASP A 261 5.59 -28.41 24.33
C ASP A 261 4.21 -27.78 24.01
N LYS A 262 4.19 -26.74 23.16
CA LYS A 262 2.97 -25.98 22.82
C LYS A 262 2.24 -26.56 21.63
N LEU A 263 2.93 -27.27 20.75
CA LEU A 263 2.35 -27.87 19.55
C LEU A 263 1.55 -29.14 19.86
N LYS A 264 1.73 -29.73 21.05
CA LYS A 264 1.04 -30.97 21.48
C LYS A 264 1.21 -32.10 20.46
N ILE A 265 2.44 -32.23 19.96
CA ILE A 265 2.82 -33.25 18.99
C ILE A 265 2.74 -34.63 19.66
N ASP A 266 2.08 -35.56 18.98
CA ASP A 266 1.99 -36.96 19.40
C ASP A 266 3.15 -37.73 18.77
N TYR A 267 4.27 -37.86 19.49
CA TYR A 267 5.50 -38.48 18.99
C TYR A 267 5.30 -39.97 18.65
N GLU A 268 4.44 -40.69 19.37
CA GLU A 268 4.16 -42.11 19.10
C GLU A 268 3.53 -42.29 17.72
N LYS A 269 2.55 -41.44 17.37
CA LYS A 269 1.95 -41.45 16.02
C LYS A 269 2.91 -41.00 14.93
N LEU A 270 3.87 -40.15 15.28
CA LEU A 270 4.82 -39.56 14.34
C LEU A 270 5.85 -40.58 13.85
N GLU A 271 6.20 -41.55 14.70
CA GLU A 271 7.10 -42.67 14.36
C GLU A 271 6.46 -43.66 13.38
N GLU A 272 5.14 -43.83 13.43
CA GLU A 272 4.38 -44.73 12.55
C GLU A 272 4.05 -44.12 11.18
N MET A 273 4.23 -42.81 11.01
CA MET A 273 3.94 -42.08 9.76
C MET A 273 5.10 -42.15 8.76
N GLU A 274 4.75 -42.21 7.48
CA GLU A 274 5.69 -42.00 6.38
C GLU A 274 6.24 -40.56 6.37
N GLU A 275 7.35 -40.33 5.67
CA GLU A 275 8.07 -39.04 5.70
C GLU A 275 7.19 -37.86 5.26
N GLU A 276 6.41 -38.02 4.20
CA GLU A 276 5.48 -37.00 3.69
C GLU A 276 4.34 -36.72 4.68
N GLU A 277 3.72 -37.77 5.23
CA GLU A 277 2.63 -37.64 6.22
C GLU A 277 3.13 -36.96 7.51
N ARG A 278 4.34 -37.30 7.94
CA ARG A 278 5.01 -36.67 9.07
C ARG A 278 5.21 -35.18 8.83
N ARG A 279 5.67 -34.80 7.63
CA ARG A 279 5.85 -33.41 7.23
C ARG A 279 4.55 -32.64 7.33
N GLU A 280 3.48 -33.18 6.74
CA GLU A 280 2.15 -32.57 6.76
C GLU A 280 1.59 -32.42 8.17
N TYR A 281 1.75 -33.46 9.01
CA TYR A 281 1.30 -33.43 10.39
C TYR A 281 1.98 -32.33 11.21
N LEU A 282 3.29 -32.14 11.04
CA LEU A 282 4.06 -31.09 11.72
C LEU A 282 3.63 -29.69 11.29
N VAL A 283 3.46 -29.47 9.99
CA VAL A 283 2.95 -28.20 9.43
C VAL A 283 1.55 -27.92 9.95
N LEU A 284 0.66 -28.91 9.90
CA LEU A 284 -0.73 -28.78 10.35
C LEU A 284 -0.81 -28.47 11.84
N SER A 285 0.03 -29.09 12.67
CA SER A 285 0.10 -28.82 14.11
C SER A 285 0.48 -27.36 14.40
N ALA A 286 1.41 -26.80 13.63
CA ALA A 286 1.78 -25.40 13.71
C ALA A 286 0.67 -24.44 13.23
N ILE A 287 -0.03 -24.79 12.14
CA ILE A 287 -1.20 -24.03 11.66
C ILE A 287 -2.31 -24.03 12.71
N LYS A 288 -2.60 -25.18 13.34
CA LYS A 288 -3.59 -25.29 14.44
C LYS A 288 -3.24 -24.38 15.61
N TYR A 289 -1.96 -24.29 15.97
CA TYR A 289 -1.50 -23.37 17.02
C TYR A 289 -1.84 -21.91 16.69
N ILE A 290 -1.57 -21.48 15.46
CA ILE A 290 -1.88 -20.11 15.00
C ILE A 290 -3.39 -19.90 14.94
N GLY A 291 -4.15 -20.86 14.41
CA GLY A 291 -5.61 -20.82 14.33
C GLY A 291 -6.30 -20.68 15.69
N ASN A 292 -5.75 -21.34 16.72
CA ASN A 292 -6.22 -21.20 18.12
C ASN A 292 -6.08 -19.78 18.66
N ARG A 293 -5.12 -19.01 18.16
CA ARG A 293 -4.92 -17.61 18.55
C ARG A 293 -5.78 -16.64 17.76
N VAL A 294 -5.92 -16.88 16.46
CA VAL A 294 -6.63 -15.97 15.55
C VAL A 294 -8.15 -16.09 15.69
N ALA A 295 -8.69 -17.30 15.82
CA ALA A 295 -10.13 -17.56 15.82
C ALA A 295 -10.55 -18.40 17.04
N LYS A 296 -10.22 -17.91 18.24
CA LYS A 296 -10.56 -18.58 19.50
C LYS A 296 -12.07 -18.81 19.64
N GLY A 297 -12.47 -20.04 19.96
CA GLY A 297 -13.88 -20.42 20.19
C GLY A 297 -14.65 -20.88 18.94
N MET A 298 -14.03 -20.85 17.76
CA MET A 298 -14.59 -21.38 16.52
C MET A 298 -14.24 -22.87 16.32
N THR A 299 -14.87 -23.50 15.33
CA THR A 299 -14.56 -24.89 14.94
C THR A 299 -13.10 -25.03 14.51
N GLU A 300 -12.56 -26.25 14.58
CA GLU A 300 -11.18 -26.52 14.16
C GLU A 300 -10.94 -26.18 12.69
N ASP A 301 -11.83 -26.61 11.80
CA ASP A 301 -11.72 -26.35 10.36
C ASP A 301 -11.75 -24.85 10.04
N TYR A 302 -12.56 -24.07 10.76
CA TYR A 302 -12.57 -22.62 10.59
C TYR A 302 -11.28 -21.98 11.08
N ARG A 303 -10.73 -22.45 12.21
CA ARG A 303 -9.45 -21.95 12.75
C ARG A 303 -8.28 -22.22 11.81
N ILE A 304 -8.23 -23.40 11.21
CA ILE A 304 -7.19 -23.78 10.24
C ILE A 304 -7.28 -22.87 9.02
N ARG A 305 -8.44 -22.83 8.34
CA ARG A 305 -8.63 -21.98 7.15
C ARG A 305 -8.32 -20.51 7.43
N ARG A 306 -8.72 -20.00 8.62
CA ARG A 306 -8.44 -18.62 8.99
C ARG A 306 -6.96 -18.37 9.28
N ALA A 307 -6.23 -19.33 9.84
CA ALA A 307 -4.80 -19.21 10.04
C ALA A 307 -4.05 -19.17 8.70
N GLU A 308 -4.42 -20.05 7.77
CA GLU A 308 -3.88 -20.08 6.40
C GLU A 308 -4.11 -18.76 5.68
N ASP A 309 -5.35 -18.28 5.66
CA ASP A 309 -5.70 -16.99 5.06
C ASP A 309 -4.89 -15.83 5.66
N VAL A 310 -4.63 -15.87 6.97
CA VAL A 310 -3.83 -14.84 7.65
C VAL A 310 -2.35 -14.91 7.25
N ILE A 311 -1.78 -16.10 7.15
CA ILE A 311 -0.41 -16.33 6.71
C ILE A 311 -0.24 -15.93 5.23
N ASP A 312 -1.22 -16.25 4.39
CA ASP A 312 -1.14 -16.01 2.96
C ASP A 312 -1.33 -14.53 2.64
N ARG A 313 -2.38 -13.90 3.15
CA ARG A 313 -2.73 -12.52 2.77
C ARG A 313 -2.01 -11.43 3.57
N TYR A 314 -1.65 -11.69 4.83
CA TYR A 314 -1.17 -10.64 5.73
C TYR A 314 0.31 -10.74 6.14
N LEU A 315 0.93 -11.92 6.05
CA LEU A 315 2.36 -12.07 6.28
C LEU A 315 3.14 -11.80 4.99
N LEU A 316 4.05 -10.82 5.04
CA LEU A 316 4.97 -10.45 3.96
C LEU A 316 4.32 -10.42 2.56
N PRO A 317 3.18 -9.71 2.36
CA PRO A 317 2.46 -9.72 1.09
C PRO A 317 3.32 -9.31 -0.12
N HIS A 318 4.38 -8.52 0.05
CA HIS A 318 5.31 -8.16 -1.03
C HIS A 318 6.04 -9.34 -1.68
N ILE A 319 6.17 -10.48 -0.98
CA ILE A 319 6.73 -11.73 -1.53
C ILE A 319 5.68 -12.48 -2.34
N GLY A 320 4.44 -12.49 -1.85
CA GLY A 320 3.37 -13.28 -2.42
C GLY A 320 2.16 -13.35 -1.50
N THR A 321 1.00 -13.60 -2.10
CA THR A 321 -0.27 -13.79 -1.40
C THR A 321 -0.84 -15.19 -1.60
N GLU A 322 -0.17 -15.99 -2.41
CA GLU A 322 -0.56 -17.31 -2.84
C GLU A 322 0.07 -18.38 -1.91
N PRO A 323 -0.57 -19.53 -1.66
CA PRO A 323 -0.04 -20.58 -0.78
C PRO A 323 1.33 -21.12 -1.20
N GLU A 324 1.62 -21.14 -2.50
CA GLU A 324 2.90 -21.61 -3.06
C GLU A 324 4.07 -20.72 -2.63
N LYS A 325 3.79 -19.47 -2.23
CA LYS A 325 4.78 -18.51 -1.76
C LYS A 325 5.11 -18.63 -0.27
N ARG A 326 4.51 -19.57 0.45
CA ARG A 326 4.79 -19.78 1.89
C ARG A 326 6.26 -20.11 2.16
N ILE A 327 6.90 -20.94 1.33
CA ILE A 327 8.33 -21.27 1.49
C ILE A 327 9.21 -20.04 1.26
N ASP A 328 8.96 -19.25 0.22
CA ASP A 328 9.70 -18.00 -0.04
C ASP A 328 9.62 -17.03 1.15
N LYS A 329 8.45 -16.95 1.80
CA LYS A 329 8.26 -16.17 3.03
C LYS A 329 9.05 -16.74 4.21
N ALA A 330 9.16 -18.06 4.32
CA ALA A 330 9.94 -18.71 5.38
C ALA A 330 11.43 -18.39 5.25
N ILE A 331 11.97 -18.48 4.03
CA ILE A 331 13.37 -18.16 3.73
C ILE A 331 13.66 -16.69 4.06
N TYR A 332 12.80 -15.76 3.64
CA TYR A 332 12.95 -14.33 3.96
C TYR A 332 12.93 -14.07 5.48
N LEU A 333 12.07 -14.76 6.23
CA LEU A 333 12.04 -14.65 7.69
C LEU A 333 13.30 -15.25 8.34
N ALA A 334 13.87 -16.29 7.75
CA ALA A 334 15.09 -16.91 8.23
C ALA A 334 16.29 -15.96 8.03
N GLU A 335 16.45 -15.36 6.84
CA GLU A 335 17.45 -14.31 6.57
C GLU A 335 17.25 -13.09 7.49
N MET A 336 16.00 -12.65 7.68
CA MET A 336 15.66 -11.57 8.62
C MET A 336 16.05 -11.89 10.06
N THR A 337 16.07 -13.18 10.42
CA THR A 337 16.46 -13.66 11.75
C THR A 337 17.96 -13.76 11.89
N GLU A 338 18.66 -14.24 10.87
CA GLU A 338 20.13 -14.23 10.83
C GLU A 338 20.68 -12.82 11.02
N MET A 339 20.18 -11.86 10.23
CA MET A 339 20.56 -10.44 10.36
C MET A 339 20.28 -9.87 11.75
N LEU A 340 19.22 -10.34 12.41
CA LEU A 340 18.90 -9.95 13.78
C LEU A 340 19.88 -10.56 14.78
N LEU A 341 20.26 -11.82 14.61
CA LEU A 341 21.22 -12.51 15.47
C LEU A 341 22.62 -11.91 15.32
N GLU A 342 23.07 -11.59 14.10
CA GLU A 342 24.33 -10.85 13.88
C GLU A 342 24.39 -9.56 14.70
N VAL A 343 23.26 -8.82 14.80
CA VAL A 343 23.17 -7.64 15.66
C VAL A 343 23.26 -8.01 17.14
N ILE A 344 22.64 -9.11 17.59
CA ILE A 344 22.71 -9.54 18.99
C ILE A 344 24.12 -9.97 19.38
N PHE A 345 24.81 -10.73 18.53
CA PHE A 345 26.17 -11.20 18.76
C PHE A 345 27.24 -10.12 18.50
N GLY A 346 26.85 -8.96 17.97
CA GLY A 346 27.74 -7.80 17.80
C GLY A 346 28.58 -7.85 16.53
N GLU A 347 28.17 -8.67 15.56
CA GLU A 347 28.81 -8.84 14.25
C GLU A 347 28.29 -7.81 13.24
N ARG A 348 27.07 -7.30 13.44
CA ARG A 348 26.46 -6.25 12.63
C ARG A 348 25.99 -5.08 13.48
N GLU A 349 26.17 -3.86 12.96
CA GLU A 349 25.57 -2.67 13.56
C GLU A 349 24.08 -2.53 13.18
N PRO A 350 23.21 -2.08 14.10
CA PRO A 350 21.84 -1.72 13.77
C PRO A 350 21.76 -0.67 12.65
N HIS A 351 20.67 -0.67 11.89
CA HIS A 351 20.49 0.30 10.82
C HIS A 351 20.15 1.68 11.40
N ASP A 352 20.82 2.72 10.89
CA ASP A 352 20.42 4.11 11.10
C ASP A 352 19.14 4.40 10.30
N LYS A 353 18.04 4.67 11.02
CA LYS A 353 16.74 4.96 10.40
C LYS A 353 16.71 6.30 9.68
N ASP A 354 17.58 7.22 10.05
CA ASP A 354 17.65 8.55 9.48
C ASP A 354 18.53 8.63 8.23
N HIS A 355 19.33 7.58 7.98
CA HIS A 355 20.07 7.44 6.74
C HIS A 355 19.12 7.33 5.53
N TYR A 356 19.28 8.21 4.52
CA TYR A 356 18.37 8.30 3.38
C TYR A 356 18.25 7.02 2.54
N THR A 357 19.25 6.14 2.54
CA THR A 357 19.14 4.78 1.95
C THR A 357 17.98 3.96 2.52
N ASN A 358 17.60 4.22 3.78
CA ASN A 358 16.50 3.58 4.50
C ASN A 358 15.20 4.39 4.45
N LYS A 359 15.17 5.48 3.69
CA LYS A 359 14.02 6.37 3.52
C LYS A 359 13.59 6.44 2.07
N ARG A 360 12.34 6.80 1.82
CA ARG A 360 11.76 7.04 0.50
C ARG A 360 10.92 8.30 0.56
N LEU A 361 10.97 9.09 -0.51
CA LEU A 361 10.13 10.26 -0.66
C LEU A 361 8.88 9.84 -1.44
N ARG A 362 7.70 10.07 -0.87
CA ARG A 362 6.41 9.86 -1.52
C ARG A 362 5.96 11.19 -2.10
N VAL A 363 5.93 11.25 -3.42
CA VAL A 363 5.54 12.44 -4.20
C VAL A 363 4.06 12.38 -4.57
N SER A 364 3.57 13.32 -5.40
CA SER A 364 2.13 13.46 -5.65
C SER A 364 1.46 12.22 -6.25
N GLY A 365 2.08 11.57 -7.23
CA GLY A 365 1.51 10.38 -7.85
C GLY A 365 1.38 9.23 -6.86
N ASP A 366 2.42 8.99 -6.06
CA ASP A 366 2.41 7.98 -4.99
C ASP A 366 1.28 8.19 -3.97
N LEU A 367 1.09 9.45 -3.56
CA LEU A 367 0.04 9.80 -2.61
C LEU A 367 -1.35 9.63 -3.23
N MET A 368 -1.51 10.07 -4.48
CA MET A 368 -2.76 9.94 -5.24
C MET A 368 -3.12 8.48 -5.51
N GLU A 369 -2.12 7.62 -5.73
CA GLU A 369 -2.28 6.18 -5.87
C GLU A 369 -2.92 5.56 -4.62
N ASP A 370 -2.37 5.87 -3.44
CA ASP A 370 -2.91 5.40 -2.17
C ASP A 370 -4.36 5.87 -1.97
N LEU A 371 -4.65 7.14 -2.30
CA LEU A 371 -5.98 7.73 -2.16
C LEU A 371 -6.99 7.12 -3.14
N PHE A 372 -6.62 6.98 -4.41
CA PHE A 372 -7.47 6.41 -5.44
C PHE A 372 -7.82 4.96 -5.12
N ARG A 373 -6.86 4.17 -4.64
CA ARG A 373 -7.13 2.77 -4.26
C ARG A 373 -8.21 2.66 -3.19
N VAL A 374 -8.13 3.47 -2.12
CA VAL A 374 -9.15 3.49 -1.06
C VAL A 374 -10.50 3.99 -1.59
N ALA A 375 -10.49 5.02 -2.43
CA ALA A 375 -11.71 5.56 -3.04
C ALA A 375 -12.37 4.53 -3.98
N PHE A 376 -11.58 3.80 -4.76
CA PHE A 376 -12.05 2.77 -5.68
C PHE A 376 -12.56 1.54 -4.93
N THR A 377 -11.87 1.04 -3.91
CA THR A 377 -12.39 -0.02 -3.03
C THR A 377 -13.70 0.39 -2.35
N SER A 378 -13.86 1.67 -2.00
CA SER A 378 -15.11 2.17 -1.44
C SER A 378 -16.23 2.17 -2.48
N LEU A 379 -15.92 2.52 -3.74
CA LEU A 379 -16.86 2.46 -4.86
C LEU A 379 -17.26 1.02 -5.17
N THR A 380 -16.31 0.09 -5.29
CA THR A 380 -16.61 -1.32 -5.59
C THR A 380 -17.48 -1.95 -4.50
N ARG A 381 -17.20 -1.67 -3.23
CA ARG A 381 -18.04 -2.12 -2.11
C ARG A 381 -19.45 -1.53 -2.14
N ASP A 382 -19.61 -0.24 -2.48
CA ASP A 382 -20.93 0.37 -2.63
C ASP A 382 -21.69 -0.26 -3.81
N MET A 383 -21.00 -0.52 -4.94
CA MET A 383 -21.58 -1.20 -6.10
C MET A 383 -22.08 -2.60 -5.74
N THR A 384 -21.28 -3.42 -5.04
CA THR A 384 -21.71 -4.75 -4.56
C THR A 384 -23.02 -4.63 -3.78
N TYR A 385 -23.09 -3.70 -2.83
CA TYR A 385 -24.28 -3.47 -2.03
C TYR A 385 -25.49 -3.03 -2.87
N GLN A 386 -25.32 -2.14 -3.85
CA GLN A 386 -26.43 -1.71 -4.72
C GLN A 386 -26.93 -2.85 -5.62
N LEU A 387 -26.02 -3.67 -6.15
CA LEU A 387 -26.36 -4.80 -7.01
C LEU A 387 -27.13 -5.88 -6.23
N GLU A 388 -26.64 -6.27 -5.05
CA GLU A 388 -27.34 -7.20 -4.15
C GLU A 388 -28.73 -6.68 -3.76
N ARG A 389 -28.84 -5.39 -3.46
CA ARG A 389 -30.13 -4.75 -3.11
C ARG A 389 -31.10 -4.73 -4.30
N SER A 390 -30.61 -4.57 -5.53
CA SER A 390 -31.44 -4.61 -6.74
C SER A 390 -32.02 -6.00 -6.95
N LEU A 391 -31.17 -7.04 -6.81
CA LEU A 391 -31.58 -8.44 -6.89
C LEU A 391 -32.60 -8.81 -5.82
N ALA A 392 -32.37 -8.41 -4.56
CA ALA A 392 -33.30 -8.67 -3.47
C ALA A 392 -34.70 -8.06 -3.70
N ARG A 393 -34.81 -7.07 -4.60
CA ARG A 393 -36.07 -6.44 -5.01
C ARG A 393 -36.68 -7.04 -6.28
N GLY A 394 -36.09 -8.09 -6.83
CA GLY A 394 -36.53 -8.75 -8.07
C GLY A 394 -36.31 -7.89 -9.32
N LYS A 395 -35.40 -6.92 -9.27
CA LYS A 395 -35.00 -6.11 -10.44
C LYS A 395 -33.76 -6.70 -11.09
N GLU A 396 -33.65 -6.54 -12.41
CA GLU A 396 -32.41 -6.90 -13.10
C GLU A 396 -31.26 -5.97 -12.65
N PRO A 397 -30.10 -6.54 -12.29
CA PRO A 397 -28.92 -5.76 -11.94
C PRO A 397 -28.38 -5.00 -13.17
N SER A 398 -28.14 -3.70 -13.00
CA SER A 398 -27.53 -2.85 -14.03
C SER A 398 -26.31 -2.16 -13.43
N VAL A 399 -25.14 -2.35 -14.05
CA VAL A 399 -23.87 -1.80 -13.54
C VAL A 399 -23.89 -0.28 -13.60
N LYS A 400 -24.31 0.31 -14.72
CA LYS A 400 -24.52 1.76 -14.85
C LYS A 400 -25.40 2.37 -13.75
N GLN A 401 -26.43 1.67 -13.26
CA GLN A 401 -27.29 2.18 -12.18
C GLN A 401 -26.68 1.96 -10.78
N ALA A 402 -25.83 0.94 -10.63
CA ALA A 402 -25.17 0.63 -9.36
C ALA A 402 -24.00 1.57 -9.07
N VAL A 403 -23.33 2.10 -10.10
CA VAL A 403 -22.23 3.05 -9.95
C VAL A 403 -22.74 4.40 -9.48
N ARG A 404 -22.38 4.77 -8.25
CA ARG A 404 -22.56 6.12 -7.71
C ARG A 404 -21.27 6.91 -7.82
N SER A 405 -21.17 7.74 -8.85
CA SER A 405 -19.97 8.55 -9.13
C SER A 405 -19.50 9.40 -7.95
N ASP A 406 -20.41 9.89 -7.13
CA ASP A 406 -20.11 10.76 -5.99
C ASP A 406 -19.26 10.06 -4.92
N VAL A 407 -19.37 8.72 -4.80
CA VAL A 407 -18.59 7.95 -3.80
C VAL A 407 -17.10 8.10 -4.07
N LEU A 408 -16.70 8.02 -5.33
CA LEU A 408 -15.30 8.15 -5.72
C LEU A 408 -14.88 9.62 -5.69
N THR A 409 -15.66 10.50 -6.33
CA THR A 409 -15.35 11.94 -6.45
C THR A 409 -15.17 12.59 -5.08
N GLU A 410 -16.13 12.40 -4.15
CA GLU A 410 -16.08 13.08 -2.85
C GLU A 410 -14.99 12.52 -1.96
N ASN A 411 -14.67 11.21 -2.02
CA ASN A 411 -13.54 10.65 -1.27
C ASN A 411 -12.21 11.32 -1.67
N ILE A 412 -11.97 11.48 -2.97
CA ILE A 412 -10.74 12.10 -3.47
C ILE A 412 -10.74 13.62 -3.17
N LYS A 413 -11.82 14.30 -3.52
CA LYS A 413 -11.98 15.75 -3.35
C LYS A 413 -11.88 16.17 -1.89
N HIS A 414 -12.54 15.45 -0.98
CA HIS A 414 -12.50 15.75 0.45
C HIS A 414 -11.10 15.58 1.04
N ALA A 415 -10.36 14.53 0.65
CA ALA A 415 -8.99 14.31 1.11
C ALA A 415 -8.05 15.46 0.69
N ILE A 416 -8.15 15.91 -0.56
CA ILE A 416 -7.36 17.06 -1.05
C ILE A 416 -7.81 18.38 -0.40
N ALA A 417 -9.11 18.58 -0.18
CA ALA A 417 -9.64 19.80 0.44
C ALA A 417 -9.33 19.91 1.93
N THR A 418 -9.26 18.80 2.66
CA THR A 418 -9.01 18.82 4.11
C THR A 418 -7.55 18.57 4.48
N GLY A 419 -6.79 17.91 3.60
CA GLY A 419 -5.43 17.45 3.91
C GLY A 419 -5.39 16.22 4.81
N ASN A 420 -6.54 15.62 5.14
CA ASN A 420 -6.63 14.32 5.77
C ASN A 420 -6.51 13.24 4.71
N TRP A 421 -5.57 12.32 4.89
CA TRP A 421 -5.22 11.32 3.90
C TRP A 421 -5.41 9.91 4.44
N VAL A 422 -5.31 8.94 3.54
CA VAL A 422 -5.46 7.52 3.89
C VAL A 422 -4.41 7.07 4.90
N GLY A 423 -4.81 6.18 5.80
CA GLY A 423 -3.96 5.66 6.87
C GLY A 423 -3.80 6.60 8.08
N GLY A 424 -4.69 7.58 8.24
CA GLY A 424 -4.66 8.51 9.39
C GLY A 424 -3.59 9.60 9.29
N ARG A 425 -2.98 9.77 8.11
CA ARG A 425 -2.02 10.84 7.82
C ARG A 425 -2.76 12.17 7.69
N ALA A 426 -2.16 13.26 8.15
CA ALA A 426 -2.76 14.59 8.09
C ALA A 426 -1.73 15.63 7.61
N GLY A 427 -2.21 16.70 6.97
CA GLY A 427 -1.38 17.80 6.49
C GLY A 427 -0.64 17.51 5.18
N ILE A 428 -1.05 16.48 4.43
CA ILE A 428 -0.47 16.13 3.13
C ILE A 428 -0.83 17.17 2.06
N SER A 429 -2.11 17.55 1.99
CA SER A 429 -2.57 18.65 1.14
C SER A 429 -2.63 19.95 1.94
N GLN A 430 -2.00 21.00 1.42
CA GLN A 430 -1.91 22.32 2.05
C GLN A 430 -2.39 23.40 1.08
N LEU A 431 -2.87 24.53 1.60
CA LEU A 431 -3.12 25.71 0.77
C LEU A 431 -1.80 26.20 0.17
N LEU A 432 -1.75 26.37 -1.15
CA LEU A 432 -0.54 26.82 -1.83
C LEU A 432 -0.11 28.19 -1.31
N ASP A 433 1.20 28.36 -1.07
CA ASP A 433 1.71 29.64 -0.61
C ASP A 433 1.89 30.59 -1.80
N ARG A 434 1.07 31.65 -1.82
CA ARG A 434 1.09 32.70 -2.85
C ARG A 434 1.66 34.03 -2.34
N THR A 435 2.38 34.03 -1.22
CA THR A 435 3.00 35.24 -0.67
C THR A 435 4.04 35.83 -1.62
N SER A 436 4.80 34.99 -2.31
CA SER A 436 5.74 35.38 -3.36
C SER A 436 5.99 34.21 -4.31
N TYR A 437 6.59 34.48 -5.48
CA TYR A 437 7.00 33.43 -6.42
C TYR A 437 7.93 32.39 -5.77
N MET A 438 8.89 32.86 -4.96
CA MET A 438 9.79 31.99 -4.21
C MET A 438 9.06 31.19 -3.12
N GLY A 439 8.03 31.76 -2.49
CA GLY A 439 7.16 31.06 -1.55
C GLY A 439 6.44 29.88 -2.22
N THR A 440 5.89 30.09 -3.41
CA THR A 440 5.26 29.03 -4.22
C THR A 440 6.25 27.92 -4.56
N LEU A 441 7.42 28.25 -5.11
CA LEU A 441 8.44 27.26 -5.46
C LEU A 441 8.94 26.49 -4.24
N SER A 442 9.20 27.20 -3.14
CA SER A 442 9.63 26.59 -1.87
C SER A 442 8.57 25.61 -1.33
N HIS A 443 7.29 25.98 -1.42
CA HIS A 443 6.20 25.12 -0.98
C HIS A 443 6.10 23.84 -1.83
N LEU A 444 6.17 23.98 -3.16
CA LEU A 444 6.09 22.83 -4.09
C LEU A 444 7.30 21.89 -4.03
N ARG A 445 8.43 22.34 -3.46
CA ARG A 445 9.63 21.51 -3.25
C ARG A 445 9.82 21.08 -1.79
N ARG A 446 8.85 21.36 -0.93
CA ARG A 446 8.92 21.02 0.49
C ARG A 446 8.84 19.51 0.67
N VAL A 447 9.69 19.00 1.56
CA VAL A 447 9.63 17.64 2.08
C VAL A 447 9.25 17.71 3.56
N VAL A 448 8.28 16.89 3.96
CA VAL A 448 7.79 16.81 5.34
C VAL A 448 8.03 15.41 5.88
N SER A 449 8.62 15.33 7.07
CA SER A 449 8.71 14.09 7.83
C SER A 449 7.42 13.90 8.65
N PRO A 450 6.76 12.73 8.61
CA PRO A 450 5.48 12.46 9.27
C PRO A 450 5.62 12.15 10.77
N LEU A 451 6.83 12.27 11.34
CA LEU A 451 7.07 12.06 12.76
C LEU A 451 6.15 12.95 13.61
N SER A 452 5.64 12.40 14.72
CA SER A 452 4.69 13.15 15.55
C SER A 452 5.39 14.35 16.18
N ARG A 453 4.72 15.50 16.19
CA ARG A 453 5.23 16.73 16.84
C ARG A 453 5.53 16.56 18.34
N SER A 454 4.97 15.52 18.95
CA SER A 454 5.17 15.15 20.36
C SER A 454 6.43 14.32 20.60
N GLN A 455 7.02 13.73 19.56
CA GLN A 455 8.28 13.03 19.68
C GLN A 455 9.42 14.03 19.41
N PRO A 456 10.40 14.13 20.32
CA PRO A 456 11.55 14.97 20.07
C PRO A 456 12.32 14.44 18.85
N HIS A 457 12.58 15.34 17.89
CA HIS A 457 13.56 15.11 16.85
C HIS A 457 14.93 15.19 17.53
N PHE A 458 15.62 14.06 17.68
CA PHE A 458 16.98 13.99 18.22
C PHE A 458 17.95 13.58 17.13
#